data_AF-A0AAD4HKZ1-F1
#
_entry.id   AF-A0AAD4HKZ1-F1
#
_cell.length_a   1.000
_cell.length_b   1.000
_cell.length_c   1.000
_cell.angle_alpha   90.00
_cell.angle_beta   90.00
_cell.angle_gamma   90.00
#
_symmetry.space_group_name_H-M   'P 1'
#
loop_
_entity.id
_entity.type
_entity.pdbx_description
1 polymer ?
#
loop_
_entity_poly.entity_id
_entity_poly.type
_entity_poly.pdbx_seq_one_letter_code
_entity_poly.pdbx_strand_id
1 'polypeptide(L)'
;MPAWTIISPKNPVNDPEGHPMRINVYRVMKAVYHILDPSNEPSSTIDEVKHIATLEYALSQEKEGPPEISSLVIHLRLSAQTDTRFDVVLHDSDMQIKDKVQNTCISLPGELALVLMDISWFIREFVIRRSAIEWTPGPDCRRIWEQIQEEKYNQRVSQQETAGGTDTSRIGCSSCPTGRCKNCKVVSCWSANCCESSEPPIVRCAKHENNVLCLPCLEEQGSKRELEKCPACKSWCCPRDMRKCIGYPVTIPSVSHASSPNHFQHIMTIYLQTAKVHPLKYGSCGQCELPGWRRCPGNFCWSKHNAICPECTSGGIMCACQEVWACGVCAEHDGSIFIRCPRCDRRFCTSCTYIDQCMSCAHVTLCYDCAEETSEVGDGVVEMFVTLAATCDSCGKKVCSRCAPHIGRWSSCLGCLAMENRRTGRADTQYHVPHHTTRL
;
A
#
# COMPACT_ATOMS: atom_id res chain seq x y z
N MET A 1 23.08 27.14 -3.12
CA MET A 1 22.00 26.54 -2.29
C MET A 1 22.24 25.05 -2.24
N PRO A 2 22.13 24.40 -1.08
CA PRO A 2 22.22 22.94 -1.01
C PRO A 2 21.12 22.29 -1.86
N ALA A 3 21.48 21.27 -2.63
CA ALA A 3 20.56 20.53 -3.48
C ALA A 3 20.71 19.02 -3.27
N TRP A 4 19.59 18.30 -3.20
CA TRP A 4 19.53 16.85 -3.03
C TRP A 4 18.68 16.22 -4.13
N THR A 5 19.24 15.29 -4.89
CA THR A 5 18.45 14.49 -5.82
C THR A 5 17.76 13.36 -5.05
N ILE A 6 16.46 13.51 -4.82
CA ILE A 6 15.65 12.57 -4.01
C ILE A 6 15.11 11.42 -4.87
N ILE A 7 14.79 11.68 -6.13
CA ILE A 7 14.34 10.69 -7.10
C ILE A 7 15.31 10.76 -8.29
N SER A 8 16.00 9.66 -8.57
CA SER A 8 16.96 9.56 -9.67
C SER A 8 16.97 8.17 -10.31
N PRO A 9 17.05 8.08 -11.66
CA PRO A 9 17.30 6.87 -12.41
C PRO A 9 18.57 6.12 -12.01
N LYS A 10 19.61 6.86 -11.61
CA LYS A 10 21.00 6.35 -11.60
C LYS A 10 21.43 5.69 -10.30
N ASN A 11 20.55 5.53 -9.33
CA ASN A 11 20.91 5.03 -7.99
C ASN A 11 19.94 4.01 -7.35
N PRO A 12 19.39 3.01 -8.07
CA PRO A 12 18.53 2.01 -7.44
C PRO A 12 19.30 0.97 -6.59
N VAL A 13 20.62 0.86 -6.76
CA VAL A 13 21.40 -0.29 -6.24
C VAL A 13 21.99 -0.07 -4.84
N ASN A 14 22.19 1.18 -4.40
CA ASN A 14 22.91 1.47 -3.14
C ASN A 14 22.07 2.12 -2.03
N ASP A 15 20.78 2.35 -2.24
CA ASP A 15 19.88 2.86 -1.20
C ASP A 15 18.71 1.87 -0.96
N PRO A 16 18.99 0.70 -0.32
CA PRO A 16 17.99 -0.33 -0.08
C PRO A 16 16.84 0.13 0.84
N GLU A 17 17.03 1.28 1.51
CA GLU A 17 16.10 1.83 2.48
C GLU A 17 15.34 3.06 1.99
N GLY A 18 15.83 3.73 0.95
CA GLY A 18 15.20 4.90 0.35
C GLY A 18 15.20 6.12 1.27
N HIS A 19 15.52 7.29 0.72
CA HIS A 19 15.34 8.56 1.44
C HIS A 19 13.91 8.66 2.01
N PRO A 20 13.70 9.01 3.29
CA PRO A 20 12.36 9.03 3.91
C PRO A 20 11.37 9.97 3.21
N MET A 21 11.88 11.07 2.64
CA MET A 21 11.06 12.00 1.85
C MET A 21 10.68 11.49 0.45
N ARG A 22 11.23 10.37 -0.01
CA ARG A 22 11.05 9.88 -1.38
C ARG A 22 9.57 9.71 -1.73
N ILE A 23 8.77 9.18 -0.80
CA ILE A 23 7.32 9.01 -0.97
C ILE A 23 6.62 10.37 -1.10
N ASN A 24 6.95 11.33 -0.24
CA ASN A 24 6.31 12.65 -0.25
C ASN A 24 6.66 13.44 -1.52
N VAL A 25 7.94 13.43 -1.91
CA VAL A 25 8.39 14.06 -3.16
C VAL A 25 7.74 13.39 -4.38
N TYR A 26 7.58 12.06 -4.36
CA TYR A 26 6.88 11.35 -5.43
C TYR A 26 5.40 11.71 -5.50
N ARG A 27 4.71 11.85 -4.36
CA ARG A 27 3.31 12.29 -4.31
C ARG A 27 3.15 13.69 -4.93
N VAL A 28 4.04 14.62 -4.59
CA VAL A 28 4.07 15.96 -5.20
C VAL A 28 4.30 15.86 -6.70
N MET A 29 5.33 15.13 -7.12
CA MET A 29 5.66 14.95 -8.53
C MET A 29 4.47 14.38 -9.32
N LYS A 30 3.86 13.30 -8.83
CA LYS A 30 2.73 12.65 -9.48
C LYS A 30 1.56 13.60 -9.64
N ALA A 31 1.19 14.34 -8.60
CA ALA A 31 0.10 15.30 -8.67
C ALA A 31 0.40 16.45 -9.64
N VAL A 32 1.63 16.98 -9.66
CA VAL A 32 2.02 18.05 -10.58
C VAL A 32 1.89 17.59 -12.03
N TYR A 33 2.43 16.42 -12.38
CA TYR A 33 2.27 15.88 -13.73
C TYR A 33 0.81 15.56 -14.04
N HIS A 34 0.04 15.01 -13.10
CA HIS A 34 -1.39 14.76 -13.31
C HIS A 34 -2.17 16.04 -13.66
N ILE A 35 -1.79 17.18 -13.09
CA ILE A 35 -2.46 18.48 -13.33
C ILE A 35 -1.97 19.14 -14.63
N LEU A 36 -0.65 19.19 -14.84
CA LEU A 36 -0.04 20.03 -15.87
C LEU A 36 0.41 19.25 -17.12
N ASP A 37 0.69 17.96 -16.99
CA ASP A 37 1.02 17.09 -18.12
C ASP A 37 0.67 15.61 -17.87
N PRO A 38 -0.63 15.25 -18.00
CA PRO A 38 -1.10 13.89 -17.76
C PRO A 38 -0.42 12.84 -18.66
N SER A 39 0.09 13.25 -19.83
CA SER A 39 0.74 12.33 -20.77
C SER A 39 2.09 11.80 -20.25
N ASN A 40 2.69 12.51 -19.29
CA ASN A 40 3.94 12.14 -18.63
C ASN A 40 3.72 11.88 -17.13
N GLU A 41 2.51 11.56 -16.70
CA GLU A 41 2.23 11.21 -15.31
C GLU A 41 3.06 9.99 -14.87
N PRO A 42 3.79 10.07 -13.74
CA PRO A 42 4.40 8.90 -13.13
C PRO A 42 3.36 7.82 -12.82
N SER A 43 3.73 6.57 -13.02
CA SER A 43 2.98 5.36 -12.69
C SER A 43 2.49 5.30 -11.24
N SER A 44 1.84 4.20 -10.86
CA SER A 44 1.62 3.88 -9.45
C SER A 44 2.90 3.55 -8.67
N THR A 45 4.04 3.31 -9.34
CA THR A 45 5.28 2.83 -8.70
C THR A 45 6.38 3.90 -8.61
N ILE A 46 6.91 4.12 -7.39
CA ILE A 46 7.94 5.13 -7.08
C ILE A 46 9.29 4.93 -7.78
N ASP A 47 9.62 3.70 -8.19
CA ASP A 47 10.93 3.40 -8.79
C ASP A 47 10.98 3.65 -10.31
N GLU A 48 10.01 4.35 -10.88
CA GLU A 48 10.06 4.70 -12.29
C GLU A 48 11.29 5.54 -12.66
N VAL A 49 11.97 5.08 -13.72
CA VAL A 49 13.26 5.59 -14.21
C VAL A 49 13.09 6.84 -15.11
N LYS A 50 11.85 7.28 -15.32
CA LYS A 50 11.51 8.36 -16.27
C LYS A 50 11.55 9.75 -15.67
N HIS A 51 11.60 9.88 -14.35
CA HIS A 51 11.49 11.17 -13.67
C HIS A 51 12.65 11.40 -12.72
N ILE A 52 13.03 12.66 -12.58
CA ILE A 52 14.03 13.13 -11.64
C ILE A 52 13.38 14.22 -10.79
N ALA A 53 13.53 14.11 -9.48
CA ALA A 53 13.15 15.15 -8.53
C ALA A 53 14.37 15.58 -7.73
N THR A 54 14.73 16.86 -7.86
CA THR A 54 15.81 17.49 -7.09
C THR A 54 15.22 18.53 -6.17
N LEU A 55 15.60 18.47 -4.91
CA LEU A 55 15.13 19.36 -3.86
C LEU A 55 16.24 20.36 -3.54
N GLU A 56 15.94 21.64 -3.62
CA GLU A 56 16.85 22.75 -3.34
C GLU A 56 16.25 23.65 -2.26
N TYR A 57 17.07 24.17 -1.35
CA TYR A 57 16.59 25.11 -0.34
C TYR A 57 17.60 26.23 -0.06
N ALA A 58 17.09 27.38 0.38
CA ALA A 58 17.87 28.49 0.90
C ALA A 58 17.60 28.67 2.39
N LEU A 59 18.63 29.13 3.10
CA LEU A 59 18.54 29.48 4.51
C LEU A 59 18.69 31.00 4.65
N SER A 60 17.86 31.61 5.48
CA SER A 60 18.06 32.98 5.95
C SER A 60 18.97 32.97 7.18
N GLN A 61 19.96 33.86 7.18
CA GLN A 61 20.84 34.14 8.32
C GLN A 61 20.62 35.54 8.89
N GLU A 62 19.55 36.23 8.50
CA GLU A 62 19.33 37.64 8.86
C GLU A 62 18.99 37.85 10.34
N LYS A 63 18.60 36.80 11.06
CA LYS A 63 18.25 36.85 12.48
C LYS A 63 19.20 35.99 13.30
N GLU A 64 19.57 36.49 14.48
CA GLU A 64 20.24 35.67 15.50
C GLU A 64 19.28 34.54 15.94
N GLY A 65 19.64 33.29 15.63
CA GLY A 65 18.82 32.12 15.95
C GLY A 65 19.15 30.90 15.10
N PRO A 66 18.38 29.80 15.25
CA PRO A 66 18.46 28.66 14.34
C PRO A 66 18.18 29.10 12.89
N PRO A 67 18.91 28.55 11.89
CA PRO A 67 18.69 28.92 10.50
C PRO A 67 17.25 28.66 10.07
N GLU A 68 16.60 29.68 9.50
CA GLU A 68 15.24 29.59 8.94
C GLU A 68 15.32 29.25 7.45
N ILE A 69 14.47 28.36 6.95
CA ILE A 69 14.39 28.08 5.51
C ILE A 69 13.63 29.25 4.86
N SER A 70 14.32 30.05 4.05
CA SER A 70 13.70 31.18 3.34
C SER A 70 12.99 30.75 2.06
N SER A 71 13.46 29.68 1.42
CA SER A 71 12.80 29.12 0.24
C SER A 71 13.11 27.63 0.11
N LEU A 72 12.13 26.89 -0.41
CA LEU A 72 12.26 25.49 -0.79
C LEU A 72 11.74 25.32 -2.21
N VAL A 73 12.52 24.69 -3.08
CA VAL A 73 12.15 24.43 -4.46
C VAL A 73 12.33 22.95 -4.77
N ILE A 74 11.29 22.33 -5.35
CA ILE A 74 11.37 20.98 -5.90
C ILE A 74 11.38 21.09 -7.42
N HIS A 75 12.52 20.77 -8.00
CA HIS A 75 12.74 20.71 -9.45
C HIS A 75 12.33 19.34 -9.97
N LEU A 76 11.34 19.31 -10.85
CA LEU A 76 10.83 18.11 -11.48
C LEU A 76 11.19 18.12 -12.97
N ARG A 77 11.79 17.03 -13.46
CA ARG A 77 12.07 16.84 -14.88
C ARG A 77 11.96 15.40 -15.31
N LEU A 78 11.87 15.19 -16.62
CA LEU A 78 12.03 13.86 -17.20
C LEU A 78 13.52 13.50 -17.25
N SER A 79 13.84 12.22 -17.10
CA SER A 79 15.22 11.73 -17.11
C SER A 79 15.92 11.94 -18.46
N ALA A 80 15.15 11.95 -19.54
CA ALA A 80 15.62 12.28 -20.89
C ALA A 80 15.84 13.79 -21.12
N GLN A 81 15.36 14.66 -20.22
CA GLN A 81 15.48 16.11 -20.35
C GLN A 81 16.64 16.63 -19.50
N THR A 82 17.43 17.55 -20.05
CA THR A 82 18.47 18.26 -19.28
C THR A 82 17.88 19.31 -18.36
N ASP A 83 16.79 19.94 -18.80
CA ASP A 83 16.24 21.13 -18.16
C ASP A 83 15.11 20.77 -17.21
N THR A 84 14.94 21.59 -16.16
CA THR A 84 13.82 21.47 -15.24
C THR A 84 12.52 21.84 -15.94
N ARG A 85 11.52 20.97 -15.84
CA ARG A 85 10.22 21.21 -16.44
C ARG A 85 9.29 21.97 -15.50
N PHE A 86 9.19 21.51 -14.26
CA PHE A 86 8.35 22.15 -13.24
C PHE A 86 9.18 22.52 -12.02
N ASP A 87 8.95 23.73 -11.49
CA ASP A 87 9.42 24.13 -10.16
C ASP A 87 8.21 24.19 -9.22
N VAL A 88 8.25 23.42 -8.14
CA VAL A 88 7.31 23.56 -7.03
C VAL A 88 8.00 24.43 -5.97
N VAL A 89 7.54 25.67 -5.82
CA VAL A 89 8.17 26.66 -4.95
C VAL A 89 7.35 26.82 -3.67
N LEU A 90 8.02 26.67 -2.54
CA LEU A 90 7.54 27.01 -1.21
C LEU A 90 8.27 28.26 -0.73
N HIS A 91 7.53 29.35 -0.60
CA HIS A 91 7.95 30.57 0.08
C HIS A 91 6.94 30.86 1.19
N ASP A 92 7.35 31.56 2.26
CA ASP A 92 6.52 31.80 3.45
C ASP A 92 5.14 32.41 3.15
N SER A 93 5.04 33.19 2.08
CA SER A 93 3.82 33.85 1.63
C SER A 93 3.13 33.18 0.44
N ASP A 94 3.87 32.40 -0.36
CA ASP A 94 3.44 32.01 -1.70
C ASP A 94 3.91 30.60 -2.06
N MET A 95 2.93 29.69 -2.15
CA MET A 95 3.14 28.34 -2.64
C MET A 95 2.63 28.23 -4.08
N GLN A 96 3.51 27.88 -5.02
CA GLN A 96 3.19 27.90 -6.45
C GLN A 96 3.89 26.79 -7.23
N ILE A 97 3.28 26.39 -8.35
CA ILE A 97 3.88 25.49 -9.33
C ILE A 97 4.14 26.31 -10.59
N LYS A 98 5.40 26.32 -11.04
CA LYS A 98 5.83 27.00 -12.27
C LYS A 98 6.12 25.97 -13.36
N ASP A 99 5.45 26.07 -14.50
CA ASP A 99 5.80 25.34 -15.72
C ASP A 99 6.80 26.19 -16.52
N LYS A 100 8.03 25.70 -16.64
CA LYS A 100 9.12 26.40 -17.34
C LYS A 100 8.97 26.35 -18.86
N VAL A 101 8.29 25.32 -19.38
CA VAL A 101 8.11 25.14 -20.83
C VAL A 101 7.00 26.06 -21.32
N GLN A 102 5.90 26.14 -20.57
CA GLN A 102 4.77 27.02 -20.90
C GLN A 102 4.91 28.44 -20.35
N ASN A 103 5.89 28.68 -19.45
CA ASN A 103 6.07 29.91 -18.70
C ASN A 103 4.79 30.35 -17.95
N THR A 104 4.08 29.37 -17.39
CA THR A 104 2.85 29.59 -16.62
C THR A 104 3.10 29.32 -15.13
N CYS A 105 2.31 29.98 -14.28
CA CYS A 105 2.36 29.80 -12.84
C CYS A 105 0.95 29.56 -12.33
N ILE A 106 0.78 28.55 -11.49
CA ILE A 106 -0.48 28.27 -10.81
C ILE A 106 -0.26 28.19 -9.30
N SER A 107 -1.28 28.57 -8.54
CA SER A 107 -1.29 28.37 -7.09
C SER A 107 -1.24 26.89 -6.75
N LEU A 108 -0.53 26.54 -5.68
CA LEU A 108 -0.45 25.16 -5.23
C LEU A 108 -1.84 24.65 -4.77
N PRO A 109 -2.31 23.48 -5.24
CA PRO A 109 -3.49 22.82 -4.71
C PRO A 109 -3.37 22.58 -3.20
N GLY A 110 -4.48 22.74 -2.46
CA GLY A 110 -4.49 22.60 -1.00
C GLY A 110 -4.06 21.21 -0.51
N GLU A 111 -4.33 20.18 -1.30
CA GLU A 111 -3.92 18.79 -1.01
C GLU A 111 -2.39 18.62 -1.00
N LEU A 112 -1.67 19.42 -1.79
CA LEU A 112 -0.21 19.40 -1.85
C LEU A 112 0.46 20.25 -0.78
N ALA A 113 -0.26 21.22 -0.22
CA ALA A 113 0.27 22.10 0.82
C ALA A 113 0.74 21.29 2.04
N LEU A 114 -0.06 20.33 2.51
CA LEU A 114 0.29 19.48 3.65
C LEU A 114 1.54 18.63 3.37
N VAL A 115 1.65 18.06 2.17
CA VAL A 115 2.81 17.24 1.78
C VAL A 115 4.08 18.09 1.70
N LEU A 116 3.99 19.32 1.19
CA LEU A 116 5.12 20.23 1.14
C LEU A 116 5.51 20.79 2.51
N MET A 117 4.54 21.00 3.41
CA MET A 117 4.82 21.34 4.80
C MET A 117 5.59 20.22 5.51
N ASP A 118 5.25 18.96 5.27
CA ASP A 118 6.00 17.81 5.80
C ASP A 118 7.45 17.78 5.28
N ILE A 119 7.64 18.06 3.99
CA ILE A 119 8.95 18.16 3.35
C ILE A 119 9.76 19.32 3.95
N SER A 120 9.17 20.51 4.06
CA SER A 120 9.81 21.70 4.65
C SER A 120 10.21 21.48 6.11
N TRP A 121 9.30 20.90 6.91
CA TRP A 121 9.57 20.57 8.29
C TRP A 121 10.75 19.61 8.44
N PHE A 122 10.81 18.56 7.61
CA PHE A 122 11.94 17.64 7.62
C PHE A 122 13.26 18.35 7.32
N ILE A 123 13.30 19.20 6.29
CA ILE A 123 14.54 19.92 5.93
C ILE A 123 14.96 20.84 7.06
N ARG A 124 14.01 21.51 7.72
CA ARG A 124 14.30 22.41 8.84
C ARG A 124 14.99 21.66 9.96
N GLU A 125 14.38 20.56 10.40
CA GLU A 125 14.94 19.69 11.44
C GLU A 125 16.28 19.09 11.02
N PHE A 126 16.39 18.67 9.77
CA PHE A 126 17.64 18.16 9.21
C PHE A 126 18.75 19.20 9.27
N VAL A 127 18.49 20.43 8.84
CA VAL A 127 19.48 21.53 8.82
C VAL A 127 19.90 21.90 10.23
N ILE A 128 18.96 22.05 11.16
CA ILE A 128 19.23 22.36 12.56
C ILE A 128 20.15 21.29 13.16
N ARG A 129 19.81 20.01 12.98
CA ARG A 129 20.58 18.89 13.56
C ARG A 129 21.94 18.70 12.88
N ARG A 130 22.02 18.94 11.57
CA ARG A 130 23.29 18.87 10.83
C ARG A 130 24.29 19.95 11.26
N SER A 131 23.81 21.13 11.66
CA SER A 131 24.71 22.17 12.18
C SER A 131 25.46 21.75 13.46
N ALA A 132 25.00 20.69 14.14
CA ALA A 132 25.58 20.19 15.38
C ALA A 132 26.55 18.99 15.23
N ILE A 133 26.60 18.29 14.07
CA ILE A 133 27.32 17.01 13.92
C ILE A 133 27.94 16.87 12.51
N GLU A 134 29.20 16.40 12.40
CA GLU A 134 29.80 15.96 11.13
C GLU A 134 29.03 14.76 10.56
N TRP A 135 28.44 14.92 9.37
CA TRP A 135 27.35 14.05 8.91
C TRP A 135 27.75 13.08 7.79
N THR A 136 27.33 11.81 7.90
CA THR A 136 27.44 10.78 6.84
C THR A 136 26.07 10.41 6.26
N PRO A 137 25.87 10.46 4.92
CA PRO A 137 24.61 10.10 4.29
C PRO A 137 24.16 8.65 4.53
N GLY A 138 22.91 8.47 4.96
CA GLY A 138 22.23 7.18 5.04
C GLY A 138 21.39 7.01 6.31
N PRO A 139 21.92 6.35 7.37
CA PRO A 139 21.15 5.96 8.55
C PRO A 139 20.54 7.15 9.33
N ASP A 140 21.17 8.32 9.26
CA ASP A 140 20.74 9.50 10.01
C ASP A 140 19.46 10.13 9.46
N CYS A 141 19.20 10.10 8.15
CA CYS A 141 17.97 10.67 7.58
C CYS A 141 16.73 9.95 8.09
N ARG A 142 16.78 8.61 8.12
CA ARG A 142 15.68 7.77 8.60
C ARG A 142 15.41 8.00 10.08
N ARG A 143 16.45 8.00 10.91
CA ARG A 143 16.33 8.26 12.34
C ARG A 143 15.72 9.65 12.62
N ILE A 144 16.16 10.68 11.90
CA ILE A 144 15.58 12.03 12.00
C ILE A 144 14.11 12.01 11.62
N TRP A 145 13.74 11.33 10.53
CA TRP A 145 12.35 11.23 10.11
C TRP A 145 11.47 10.48 11.12
N GLU A 146 11.92 9.35 11.64
CA GLU A 146 11.21 8.59 12.68
C GLU A 146 10.98 9.44 13.92
N GLN A 147 12.01 10.17 14.36
CA GLN A 147 11.89 11.09 15.50
C GLN A 147 10.90 12.23 15.23
N ILE A 148 10.91 12.81 14.03
CA ILE A 148 9.93 13.85 13.63
C ILE A 148 8.50 13.28 13.68
N GLN A 149 8.30 12.04 13.22
CA GLN A 149 6.99 11.40 13.27
C GLN A 149 6.54 11.14 14.72
N GLU A 150 7.47 10.73 15.58
CA GLU A 150 7.24 10.57 17.01
C GLU A 150 6.92 11.91 17.70
N GLU A 151 7.68 12.97 17.42
CA GLU A 151 7.43 14.32 17.96
C GLU A 151 6.07 14.86 17.49
N LYS A 152 5.72 14.72 16.21
CA LYS A 152 4.38 15.07 15.69
C LYS A 152 3.29 14.24 16.35
N TYR A 153 3.54 12.96 16.59
CA TYR A 153 2.61 12.11 17.31
C TYR A 153 2.41 12.59 18.77
N ASN A 154 3.50 12.81 19.50
CA ASN A 154 3.47 13.28 20.88
C ASN A 154 2.87 14.68 21.00
N GLN A 155 3.13 15.58 20.05
CA GLN A 155 2.52 16.91 20.00
C GLN A 155 0.99 16.79 19.82
N ARG A 156 0.52 15.91 18.93
CA ARG A 156 -0.92 15.64 18.75
C ARG A 156 -1.55 15.06 20.02
N VAL A 157 -0.86 14.15 20.70
CA VAL A 157 -1.33 13.59 21.99
C VAL A 157 -1.36 14.68 23.08
N SER A 158 -0.31 15.49 23.20
CA SER A 158 -0.22 16.54 24.21
C SER A 158 -1.22 17.68 23.97
N GLN A 159 -1.50 18.04 22.71
CA GLN A 159 -2.57 18.99 22.36
C GLN A 159 -3.95 18.45 22.76
N GLN A 160 -4.17 17.12 22.68
CA GLN A 160 -5.40 16.50 23.17
C GLN A 160 -5.50 16.52 24.70
N GLU A 161 -4.37 16.43 25.42
CA GLU A 161 -4.34 16.47 26.89
C GLU A 161 -4.46 17.89 27.45
N THR A 162 -3.84 18.89 26.81
CA THR A 162 -3.90 20.30 27.21
C THR A 162 -5.23 20.97 26.88
N ALA A 163 -5.91 20.54 25.80
CA ALA A 163 -7.33 20.84 25.58
C ALA A 163 -8.24 20.19 26.65
N GLY A 164 -7.70 19.28 27.48
CA GLY A 164 -8.34 18.67 28.64
C GLY A 164 -8.09 19.41 29.96
N GLY A 165 -7.75 20.71 29.91
CA GLY A 165 -7.71 21.57 31.10
C GLY A 165 -9.00 21.49 31.91
N THR A 166 -8.87 21.53 33.24
CA THR A 166 -9.81 21.25 34.33
C THR A 166 -11.12 22.06 34.38
N ASP A 167 -11.66 22.49 33.24
CA ASP A 167 -13.05 22.92 33.17
C ASP A 167 -13.91 21.71 32.80
N THR A 168 -14.66 21.21 33.77
CA THR A 168 -15.56 20.05 33.73
C THR A 168 -16.67 20.09 32.67
N SER A 169 -16.61 21.01 31.71
CA SER A 169 -17.49 21.08 30.56
C SER A 169 -16.74 20.64 29.30
N ARG A 170 -16.40 19.35 29.23
CA ARG A 170 -16.13 18.69 27.95
C ARG A 170 -17.38 18.86 27.09
N ILE A 171 -17.43 19.90 26.27
CA ILE A 171 -18.22 19.87 25.04
C ILE A 171 -17.39 19.10 24.02
N GLY A 172 -16.84 17.92 24.37
CA GLY A 172 -16.63 16.93 23.31
C GLY A 172 -18.03 16.72 22.75
N CYS A 173 -18.22 16.84 21.44
CA CYS A 173 -19.55 16.69 20.81
C CYS A 173 -20.32 15.54 21.48
N SER A 174 -21.18 15.85 22.45
CA SER A 174 -21.70 14.86 23.40
C SER A 174 -22.70 13.93 22.71
N SER A 175 -23.15 14.36 21.54
CA SER A 175 -24.00 13.66 20.60
C SER A 175 -23.24 12.91 19.51
N CYS A 176 -21.92 13.14 19.34
CA CYS A 176 -21.18 12.50 18.27
C CYS A 176 -20.48 11.23 18.75
N PRO A 177 -20.64 10.11 18.04
CA PRO A 177 -19.88 8.92 18.37
C PRO A 177 -18.39 9.12 18.02
N THR A 178 -17.53 8.77 18.97
CA THR A 178 -16.07 8.84 18.84
C THR A 178 -15.48 7.45 18.63
N GLY A 179 -14.39 7.36 17.86
CA GLY A 179 -13.60 6.14 17.71
C GLY A 179 -12.15 6.35 18.10
N ARG A 180 -11.52 5.30 18.64
CA ARG A 180 -10.10 5.29 18.98
C ARG A 180 -9.35 4.44 17.97
N CYS A 181 -8.36 5.03 17.28
CA CYS A 181 -7.48 4.28 16.39
C CYS A 181 -6.78 3.16 17.17
N LYS A 182 -6.87 1.93 16.68
CA LYS A 182 -6.31 0.75 17.34
C LYS A 182 -4.78 0.82 17.42
N ASN A 183 -4.12 1.43 16.43
CA ASN A 183 -2.67 1.53 16.35
C ASN A 183 -2.15 2.70 17.19
N CYS A 184 -2.43 3.94 16.77
CA CYS A 184 -1.89 5.14 17.40
C CYS A 184 -2.74 5.70 18.55
N LYS A 185 -3.83 5.04 18.94
CA LYS A 185 -4.72 5.46 20.05
C LYS A 185 -5.36 6.85 19.93
N VAL A 186 -5.15 7.57 18.82
CA VAL A 186 -5.82 8.84 18.52
C VAL A 186 -7.33 8.64 18.56
N VAL A 187 -8.02 9.55 19.27
CA VAL A 187 -9.47 9.60 19.32
C VAL A 187 -9.97 10.66 18.34
N SER A 188 -10.94 10.30 17.50
CA SER A 188 -11.59 11.22 16.57
C SER A 188 -13.09 11.01 16.55
N CYS A 189 -13.81 12.05 16.16
CA CYS A 189 -15.23 11.99 15.87
C CYS A 189 -15.49 11.23 14.55
N TRP A 190 -16.61 10.52 14.44
CA TRP A 190 -17.01 9.83 13.20
C TRP A 190 -17.72 10.73 12.19
N SER A 191 -18.34 11.82 12.67
CA SER A 191 -19.10 12.69 11.79
C SER A 191 -18.15 13.60 11.03
N ALA A 192 -18.15 13.49 9.70
CA ALA A 192 -17.43 14.40 8.81
C ALA A 192 -17.93 15.86 8.96
N ASN A 193 -19.12 16.06 9.55
CA ASN A 193 -19.70 17.36 9.82
C ASN A 193 -19.50 17.82 11.27
N CYS A 194 -18.74 17.07 12.07
CA CYS A 194 -18.40 17.54 13.41
C CYS A 194 -17.38 18.66 13.28
N CYS A 195 -17.70 19.85 13.79
CA CYS A 195 -16.77 20.98 13.84
C CYS A 195 -15.49 20.65 14.62
N GLU A 196 -15.52 19.58 15.43
CA GLU A 196 -14.38 19.04 16.20
C GLU A 196 -13.82 17.75 15.59
N SER A 197 -14.01 17.49 14.29
CA SER A 197 -13.35 16.35 13.65
C SER A 197 -11.83 16.55 13.77
N SER A 198 -11.20 15.87 14.72
CA SER A 198 -9.76 15.91 14.89
C SER A 198 -9.11 15.24 13.68
N GLU A 199 -8.20 15.95 13.03
CA GLU A 199 -7.27 15.31 12.12
C GLU A 199 -6.32 14.39 12.92
N PRO A 200 -6.03 13.17 12.43
CA PRO A 200 -6.45 12.59 11.16
C PRO A 200 -7.84 11.92 11.16
N PRO A 201 -8.53 11.88 10.00
CA PRO A 201 -9.81 11.18 9.86
C PRO A 201 -9.68 9.71 10.25
N ILE A 202 -10.67 9.20 10.98
CA ILE A 202 -10.74 7.77 11.32
C ILE A 202 -11.74 7.05 10.44
N VAL A 203 -11.37 5.82 10.09
CA VAL A 203 -12.22 4.88 9.36
C VAL A 203 -12.46 3.67 10.23
N ARG A 204 -13.69 3.15 10.17
CA ARG A 204 -14.13 2.01 10.99
C ARG A 204 -14.68 0.90 10.11
N CYS A 205 -14.47 -0.34 10.53
CA CYS A 205 -15.15 -1.46 9.92
C CYS A 205 -16.66 -1.32 10.12
N ALA A 206 -17.44 -1.48 9.04
CA ALA A 206 -18.90 -1.34 9.06
C ALA A 206 -19.61 -2.27 10.04
N LYS A 207 -19.04 -3.44 10.39
CA LYS A 207 -19.63 -4.37 11.37
C LYS A 207 -18.82 -4.59 12.65
N HIS A 208 -17.58 -4.11 12.73
CA HIS A 208 -16.74 -4.29 13.90
C HIS A 208 -16.38 -2.92 14.47
N GLU A 209 -17.16 -2.47 15.46
CA GLU A 209 -17.02 -1.13 16.06
C GLU A 209 -15.64 -0.90 16.67
N ASN A 210 -14.98 -1.96 17.12
CA ASN A 210 -13.63 -1.89 17.70
C ASN A 210 -12.50 -1.88 16.65
N ASN A 211 -12.81 -2.09 15.37
CA ASN A 211 -11.80 -2.07 14.32
C ASN A 211 -11.79 -0.70 13.63
N VAL A 212 -11.13 0.25 14.31
CA VAL A 212 -11.01 1.65 13.90
C VAL A 212 -9.54 1.97 13.68
N LEU A 213 -9.22 2.58 12.55
CA LEU A 213 -7.88 3.09 12.24
C LEU A 213 -7.99 4.53 11.75
N CYS A 214 -7.01 5.37 12.08
CA CYS A 214 -6.86 6.62 11.37
C CYS A 214 -6.31 6.39 9.97
N LEU A 215 -6.63 7.27 9.02
CA LEU A 215 -6.15 7.17 7.64
C LEU A 215 -4.62 7.05 7.53
N PRO A 216 -3.79 7.83 8.28
CA PRO A 216 -2.33 7.65 8.25
C PRO A 216 -1.89 6.24 8.64
N CYS A 217 -2.38 5.72 9.79
CA CYS A 217 -2.05 4.35 10.20
C CYS A 217 -2.55 3.29 9.22
N LEU A 218 -3.60 3.59 8.45
CA LEU A 218 -4.09 2.68 7.42
C LEU A 218 -3.21 2.71 6.16
N GLU A 219 -2.72 3.88 5.76
CA GLU A 219 -1.80 4.03 4.63
C GLU A 219 -0.44 3.35 4.89
N GLU A 220 0.07 3.48 6.11
CA GLU A 220 1.32 2.85 6.57
C GLU A 220 1.29 1.31 6.50
N GLN A 221 0.11 0.68 6.54
CA GLN A 221 -0.02 -0.78 6.46
C GLN A 221 0.27 -1.38 5.07
N GLY A 222 0.41 -0.54 4.03
CA GLY A 222 0.78 -1.01 2.69
C GLY A 222 -0.23 -2.01 2.11
N SER A 223 0.22 -3.22 1.77
CA SER A 223 -0.60 -4.30 1.20
C SER A 223 -1.29 -5.20 2.25
N LYS A 224 -1.00 -5.01 3.54
CA LYS A 224 -1.59 -5.80 4.64
C LYS A 224 -2.62 -4.98 5.42
N ARG A 225 -3.48 -4.25 4.72
CA ARG A 225 -4.42 -3.33 5.37
C ARG A 225 -5.45 -4.12 6.20
N GLU A 226 -5.61 -3.73 7.47
CA GLU A 226 -6.63 -4.29 8.36
C GLU A 226 -8.05 -3.80 8.01
N LEU A 227 -8.16 -2.77 7.17
CA LEU A 227 -9.41 -2.23 6.63
C LEU A 227 -9.27 -1.93 5.14
N GLU A 228 -10.27 -2.33 4.37
CA GLU A 228 -10.34 -2.05 2.93
C GLU A 228 -11.70 -1.45 2.58
N LYS A 229 -11.72 -0.59 1.57
CA LYS A 229 -12.96 0.03 1.08
C LYS A 229 -13.65 -0.95 0.14
N CYS A 230 -14.84 -1.43 0.52
CA CYS A 230 -15.63 -2.33 -0.31
C CYS A 230 -15.91 -1.68 -1.67
N PRO A 231 -15.56 -2.31 -2.80
CA PRO A 231 -15.74 -1.70 -4.12
C PRO A 231 -17.21 -1.46 -4.45
N ALA A 232 -18.12 -2.29 -3.92
CA ALA A 232 -19.56 -2.21 -4.15
C ALA A 232 -20.23 -1.07 -3.36
N CYS A 233 -20.14 -1.09 -2.02
CA CYS A 233 -20.87 -0.15 -1.17
C CYS A 233 -20.02 1.03 -0.66
N LYS A 234 -18.73 1.05 -0.97
CA LYS A 234 -17.76 2.06 -0.50
C LYS A 234 -17.54 2.10 1.02
N SER A 235 -18.13 1.18 1.79
CA SER A 235 -17.90 1.05 3.23
C SER A 235 -16.55 0.42 3.53
N TRP A 236 -15.89 0.88 4.59
CA TRP A 236 -14.69 0.26 5.12
C TRP A 236 -15.02 -1.06 5.82
N CYS A 237 -14.32 -2.14 5.46
CA CYS A 237 -14.54 -3.47 6.00
C CYS A 237 -13.20 -4.09 6.40
N CYS A 238 -13.17 -4.80 7.51
CA CYS A 238 -12.02 -5.64 7.85
C CYS A 238 -11.98 -6.86 6.92
N PRO A 239 -10.83 -7.54 6.75
CA PRO A 239 -10.72 -8.71 5.86
C PRO A 239 -11.76 -9.80 6.11
N ARG A 240 -12.21 -9.97 7.38
CA ARG A 240 -13.27 -10.92 7.73
C ARG A 240 -14.64 -10.50 7.19
N ASP A 241 -14.96 -9.21 7.26
CA ASP A 241 -16.24 -8.67 6.80
C ASP A 241 -16.25 -8.27 5.35
N MET A 242 -15.10 -7.97 4.75
CA MET A 242 -14.98 -7.66 3.33
C MET A 242 -15.59 -8.80 2.51
N ARG A 243 -15.37 -10.06 2.93
CA ARG A 243 -16.02 -11.25 2.35
C ARG A 243 -17.54 -11.24 2.48
N LYS A 244 -18.05 -10.79 3.64
CA LYS A 244 -19.49 -10.68 3.88
C LYS A 244 -20.11 -9.50 3.13
N CYS A 245 -19.36 -8.41 2.97
CA CYS A 245 -19.78 -7.16 2.37
C CYS A 245 -19.74 -7.22 0.84
N ILE A 246 -18.76 -7.92 0.25
CA ILE A 246 -18.73 -8.27 -1.18
C ILE A 246 -19.78 -9.37 -1.52
N GLY A 247 -20.61 -9.75 -0.54
CA GLY A 247 -21.68 -10.72 -0.65
C GLY A 247 -21.21 -12.13 -0.33
N TYR A 248 -21.68 -12.68 0.80
CA TYR A 248 -22.07 -14.09 0.79
C TYR A 248 -23.31 -14.19 -0.11
N PRO A 249 -23.47 -15.31 -0.80
CA PRO A 249 -24.79 -15.66 -1.25
C PRO A 249 -25.71 -15.75 -0.04
N VAL A 250 -26.66 -14.84 0.05
CA VAL A 250 -27.84 -15.13 0.87
C VAL A 250 -28.55 -16.22 0.08
N THR A 251 -28.43 -17.47 0.54
CA THR A 251 -29.35 -18.53 0.11
C THR A 251 -30.73 -17.94 0.21
N ILE A 252 -31.42 -17.80 -0.93
CA ILE A 252 -32.86 -17.59 -0.93
C ILE A 252 -33.37 -18.64 0.05
N PRO A 253 -33.99 -18.26 1.19
CA PRO A 253 -34.53 -19.26 2.09
C PRO A 253 -35.36 -20.19 1.23
N SER A 254 -35.06 -21.49 1.23
CA SER A 254 -35.93 -22.47 0.59
C SER A 254 -37.29 -22.21 1.21
N VAL A 255 -38.21 -21.62 0.43
CA VAL A 255 -39.51 -21.20 0.93
C VAL A 255 -40.31 -22.49 1.10
N SER A 256 -40.08 -23.18 2.21
CA SER A 256 -40.95 -24.24 2.68
C SER A 256 -42.25 -23.55 3.07
N HIS A 257 -43.18 -23.45 2.12
CA HIS A 257 -44.54 -22.94 2.28
C HIS A 257 -44.66 -21.75 3.26
N ALA A 258 -44.23 -20.56 2.83
CA ALA A 258 -44.57 -19.34 3.57
C ALA A 258 -46.10 -19.21 3.63
N SER A 259 -46.67 -19.32 4.83
CA SER A 259 -48.12 -19.37 5.09
C SER A 259 -48.85 -18.06 4.76
N SER A 260 -48.15 -17.03 4.28
CA SER A 260 -48.72 -15.72 3.99
C SER A 260 -47.94 -14.98 2.89
N PRO A 261 -48.62 -14.54 1.81
CA PRO A 261 -48.04 -13.71 0.75
C PRO A 261 -47.35 -12.44 1.25
N ASN A 262 -47.86 -11.84 2.34
CA ASN A 262 -47.32 -10.61 2.91
C ASN A 262 -45.93 -10.82 3.55
N HIS A 263 -45.70 -12.00 4.13
CA HIS A 263 -44.39 -12.34 4.71
C HIS A 263 -43.33 -12.54 3.62
N PHE A 264 -43.72 -13.19 2.51
CA PHE A 264 -42.85 -13.36 1.34
C PHE A 264 -42.49 -12.01 0.70
N GLN A 265 -43.46 -11.11 0.55
CA GLN A 265 -43.24 -9.79 -0.02
C GLN A 265 -42.34 -8.91 0.86
N HIS A 266 -42.47 -9.01 2.20
CA HIS A 266 -41.58 -8.33 3.13
C HIS A 266 -40.14 -8.85 3.06
N ILE A 267 -39.95 -10.17 3.05
CA ILE A 267 -38.62 -10.80 2.87
C ILE A 267 -38.02 -10.38 1.53
N MET A 268 -38.78 -10.41 0.44
CA MET A 268 -38.29 -10.00 -0.87
C MET A 268 -37.97 -8.50 -0.96
N THR A 269 -38.71 -7.65 -0.25
CA THR A 269 -38.41 -6.20 -0.21
C THR A 269 -37.12 -5.93 0.53
N ILE A 270 -36.90 -6.56 1.70
CA ILE A 270 -35.63 -6.49 2.42
C ILE A 270 -34.49 -7.03 1.54
N TYR A 271 -34.71 -8.15 0.86
CA TYR A 271 -33.74 -8.77 -0.04
C TYR A 271 -33.35 -7.85 -1.19
N LEU A 272 -34.33 -7.25 -1.89
CA LEU A 272 -34.11 -6.31 -2.99
C LEU A 272 -33.44 -5.01 -2.53
N GLN A 273 -33.78 -4.51 -1.34
CA GLN A 273 -33.13 -3.32 -0.76
C GLN A 273 -31.66 -3.62 -0.39
N THR A 274 -31.37 -4.81 0.12
CA THR A 274 -29.99 -5.23 0.43
C THR A 274 -29.19 -5.49 -0.85
N ALA A 275 -29.83 -6.05 -1.88
CA ALA A 275 -29.27 -6.29 -3.22
C ALA A 275 -28.97 -5.00 -4.02
N LYS A 276 -29.64 -3.88 -3.71
CA LYS A 276 -29.31 -2.58 -4.33
C LYS A 276 -27.95 -2.04 -3.89
N VAL A 277 -27.44 -2.48 -2.74
CA VAL A 277 -26.15 -2.02 -2.17
C VAL A 277 -25.00 -2.97 -2.52
N HIS A 278 -25.31 -4.23 -2.85
CA HIS A 278 -24.34 -5.25 -3.21
C HIS A 278 -24.86 -6.06 -4.41
N PRO A 279 -24.12 -6.17 -5.53
CA PRO A 279 -24.54 -7.03 -6.64
C PRO A 279 -24.79 -8.44 -6.10
N LEU A 280 -26.00 -8.95 -6.36
CA LEU A 280 -26.43 -10.28 -5.94
C LEU A 280 -25.42 -11.31 -6.42
N LYS A 281 -24.65 -11.90 -5.50
CA LYS A 281 -24.01 -13.18 -5.77
C LYS A 281 -25.03 -14.25 -5.50
N TYR A 282 -25.44 -14.94 -6.57
CA TYR A 282 -26.34 -16.08 -6.52
C TYR A 282 -25.93 -17.03 -5.39
N GLY A 283 -26.95 -17.52 -4.66
CA GLY A 283 -26.87 -18.54 -3.60
C GLY A 283 -25.72 -19.53 -3.77
N SER A 284 -25.16 -20.09 -2.68
CA SER A 284 -24.29 -21.26 -2.82
C SER A 284 -25.04 -22.25 -3.70
N CYS A 285 -24.46 -22.60 -4.84
CA CYS A 285 -25.17 -23.34 -5.88
C CYS A 285 -25.47 -24.79 -5.46
N GLY A 286 -25.46 -25.14 -4.18
CA GLY A 286 -25.59 -26.50 -3.66
C GLY A 286 -26.85 -27.25 -4.07
N GLN A 287 -27.82 -26.59 -4.71
CA GLN A 287 -29.01 -27.19 -5.32
C GLN A 287 -29.04 -27.08 -6.86
N CYS A 288 -27.97 -26.59 -7.49
CA CYS A 288 -27.84 -26.47 -8.93
C CYS A 288 -27.40 -27.82 -9.52
N GLU A 289 -28.30 -28.47 -10.25
CA GLU A 289 -28.00 -29.77 -10.88
C GLU A 289 -27.25 -29.64 -12.21
N LEU A 290 -26.80 -28.43 -12.57
CA LEU A 290 -26.10 -28.21 -13.84
C LEU A 290 -24.73 -28.93 -13.86
N PRO A 291 -24.38 -29.65 -14.93
CA PRO A 291 -23.05 -30.23 -15.10
C PRO A 291 -22.00 -29.13 -15.30
N GLY A 292 -20.72 -29.43 -15.02
CA GLY A 292 -19.61 -28.49 -15.29
C GLY A 292 -19.20 -27.60 -14.12
N TRP A 293 -19.43 -28.05 -12.88
CA TRP A 293 -18.96 -27.38 -11.68
C TRP A 293 -17.44 -27.19 -11.67
N ARG A 294 -16.99 -25.96 -11.38
CA ARG A 294 -15.57 -25.65 -11.23
C ARG A 294 -15.18 -25.65 -9.76
N ARG A 295 -14.00 -26.20 -9.44
CA ARG A 295 -13.42 -26.09 -8.09
C ARG A 295 -12.55 -24.85 -7.99
N CYS A 296 -12.72 -24.09 -6.92
CA CYS A 296 -11.94 -22.91 -6.57
C CYS A 296 -10.92 -23.28 -5.48
N PRO A 297 -9.61 -23.21 -5.72
CA PRO A 297 -8.60 -23.71 -4.76
C PRO A 297 -8.49 -22.86 -3.48
N GLY A 298 -9.11 -21.67 -3.45
CA GLY A 298 -8.94 -20.72 -2.35
C GLY A 298 -9.60 -21.14 -1.05
N ASN A 299 -8.88 -20.93 0.05
CA ASN A 299 -9.39 -21.14 1.42
C ASN A 299 -10.52 -20.17 1.78
N PHE A 300 -10.67 -19.12 0.99
CA PHE A 300 -11.62 -18.04 1.19
C PHE A 300 -12.78 -18.09 0.21
N CYS A 301 -12.99 -19.23 -0.45
CA CYS A 301 -14.09 -19.39 -1.38
C CYS A 301 -15.42 -19.23 -0.64
N TRP A 302 -16.32 -18.45 -1.22
CA TRP A 302 -17.66 -18.26 -0.68
C TRP A 302 -18.55 -19.50 -0.85
N SER A 303 -18.18 -20.41 -1.75
CA SER A 303 -18.97 -21.59 -2.03
C SER A 303 -18.64 -22.76 -1.10
N LYS A 304 -19.67 -23.51 -0.71
CA LYS A 304 -19.55 -24.75 0.05
C LYS A 304 -18.74 -25.78 -0.77
N HIS A 305 -17.75 -26.41 -0.14
CA HIS A 305 -16.83 -27.35 -0.80
C HIS A 305 -16.04 -26.77 -1.97
N ASN A 306 -15.90 -25.45 -2.04
CA ASN A 306 -15.14 -24.77 -3.08
C ASN A 306 -15.66 -25.03 -4.51
N ALA A 307 -16.89 -25.54 -4.68
CA ALA A 307 -17.44 -25.88 -5.99
C ALA A 307 -18.39 -24.78 -6.46
N ILE A 308 -18.24 -24.27 -7.68
CA ILE A 308 -19.08 -23.19 -8.23
C ILE A 308 -19.73 -23.69 -9.52
N CYS A 309 -21.06 -23.59 -9.59
CA CYS A 309 -21.85 -24.00 -10.76
C CYS A 309 -21.54 -23.09 -11.98
N PRO A 310 -21.72 -23.59 -13.21
CA PRO A 310 -21.38 -22.85 -14.44
C PRO A 310 -21.97 -21.43 -14.52
N GLU A 311 -23.23 -21.24 -14.14
CA GLU A 311 -23.88 -19.93 -14.16
C GLU A 311 -23.19 -18.90 -13.25
N CYS A 312 -22.60 -19.36 -12.15
CA CYS A 312 -21.84 -18.53 -11.21
C CYS A 312 -20.35 -18.43 -11.59
N THR A 313 -19.87 -19.16 -12.60
CA THR A 313 -18.44 -19.14 -12.99
C THR A 313 -18.05 -17.97 -13.88
N SER A 314 -19.02 -17.27 -14.46
CA SER A 314 -18.82 -16.16 -15.41
C SER A 314 -18.00 -14.99 -14.86
N GLY A 315 -17.95 -14.80 -13.54
CA GLY A 315 -17.13 -13.79 -12.86
C GLY A 315 -15.82 -14.30 -12.26
N GLY A 316 -15.39 -15.52 -12.60
CA GLY A 316 -14.12 -16.05 -12.10
C GLY A 316 -12.93 -15.61 -12.92
N ILE A 317 -11.76 -15.72 -12.30
CA ILE A 317 -10.47 -15.42 -12.92
C ILE A 317 -9.81 -16.74 -13.27
N MET A 318 -9.34 -16.83 -14.51
CA MET A 318 -8.59 -17.96 -15.03
C MET A 318 -7.11 -17.59 -15.14
N CYS A 319 -6.24 -18.51 -14.75
CA CYS A 319 -4.80 -18.41 -15.00
C CYS A 319 -4.54 -18.28 -16.50
N ALA A 320 -3.47 -17.58 -16.88
CA ALA A 320 -3.01 -17.56 -18.27
C ALA A 320 -2.75 -18.96 -18.85
N CYS A 321 -2.30 -19.93 -18.04
CA CYS A 321 -2.14 -21.33 -18.48
C CYS A 321 -3.45 -22.13 -18.49
N GLN A 322 -4.59 -21.52 -18.11
CA GLN A 322 -5.94 -22.11 -18.10
C GLN A 322 -6.17 -23.29 -17.13
N GLU A 323 -5.11 -23.80 -16.49
CA GLU A 323 -5.19 -24.93 -15.54
C GLU A 323 -5.93 -24.60 -14.24
N VAL A 324 -5.82 -23.34 -13.78
CA VAL A 324 -6.40 -22.92 -12.50
C VAL A 324 -7.42 -21.83 -12.74
N TRP A 325 -8.60 -22.04 -12.18
CA TRP A 325 -9.68 -21.07 -12.11
C TRP A 325 -10.02 -20.82 -10.64
N ALA A 326 -10.26 -19.57 -10.27
CA ALA A 326 -10.83 -19.24 -8.97
C ALA A 326 -11.90 -18.17 -9.09
N CYS A 327 -12.80 -18.08 -8.12
CA CYS A 327 -13.74 -16.97 -8.09
C CYS A 327 -13.02 -15.64 -7.87
N GLY A 328 -13.61 -14.53 -8.32
CA GLY A 328 -12.98 -13.20 -8.21
C GLY A 328 -12.50 -12.86 -6.80
N VAL A 329 -13.26 -13.23 -5.75
CA VAL A 329 -12.88 -13.01 -4.35
C VAL A 329 -11.58 -13.73 -3.98
N CYS A 330 -11.49 -15.03 -4.32
CA CYS A 330 -10.28 -15.80 -4.07
C CYS A 330 -9.12 -15.28 -4.91
N ALA A 331 -9.37 -14.90 -6.15
CA ALA A 331 -8.33 -14.40 -7.03
C ALA A 331 -7.79 -13.01 -6.66
N GLU A 332 -8.55 -12.23 -5.91
CA GLU A 332 -8.14 -10.92 -5.42
C GLU A 332 -7.45 -10.98 -4.06
N HIS A 333 -7.97 -11.80 -3.14
CA HIS A 333 -7.57 -11.76 -1.73
C HIS A 333 -6.73 -12.97 -1.27
N ASP A 334 -6.61 -14.02 -2.08
CA ASP A 334 -5.80 -15.18 -1.75
C ASP A 334 -4.53 -15.22 -2.61
N GLY A 335 -3.49 -14.52 -2.14
CA GLY A 335 -2.18 -14.47 -2.79
C GLY A 335 -1.46 -15.82 -2.89
N SER A 336 -2.01 -16.89 -2.31
CA SER A 336 -1.50 -18.26 -2.49
C SER A 336 -2.01 -18.94 -3.76
N ILE A 337 -3.08 -18.41 -4.37
CA ILE A 337 -3.65 -18.97 -5.60
C ILE A 337 -3.01 -18.35 -6.82
N PHE A 338 -3.03 -17.01 -6.88
CA PHE A 338 -2.53 -16.25 -8.02
C PHE A 338 -1.41 -15.30 -7.61
N ILE A 339 -0.39 -15.29 -8.45
CA ILE A 339 0.63 -14.26 -8.56
C ILE A 339 0.28 -13.34 -9.73
N ARG A 340 0.67 -12.06 -9.62
CA ARG A 340 0.39 -11.04 -10.64
C ARG A 340 1.68 -10.60 -11.30
N CYS A 341 1.65 -10.43 -12.62
CA CYS A 341 2.74 -9.76 -13.31
C CYS A 341 2.73 -8.28 -12.93
N PRO A 342 3.84 -7.71 -12.41
CA PRO A 342 3.87 -6.33 -11.97
C PRO A 342 3.72 -5.32 -13.13
N ARG A 343 3.95 -5.73 -14.38
CA ARG A 343 3.80 -4.86 -15.56
C ARG A 343 2.39 -4.85 -16.14
N CYS A 344 1.78 -6.02 -16.37
CA CYS A 344 0.49 -6.12 -17.05
C CYS A 344 -0.71 -6.47 -16.13
N ASP A 345 -0.47 -6.66 -14.83
CA ASP A 345 -1.44 -7.10 -13.80
C ASP A 345 -2.17 -8.42 -14.14
N ARG A 346 -1.72 -9.15 -15.18
CA ARG A 346 -2.26 -10.46 -15.54
C ARG A 346 -1.97 -11.45 -14.41
N ARG A 347 -2.93 -12.33 -14.14
CA ARG A 347 -2.91 -13.29 -13.05
C ARG A 347 -2.46 -14.68 -13.53
N PHE A 348 -1.60 -15.29 -12.75
CA PHE A 348 -0.99 -16.58 -13.02
C PHE A 348 -1.04 -17.42 -11.75
N CYS A 349 -1.35 -18.72 -11.84
CA CYS A 349 -1.35 -19.57 -10.66
C CYS A 349 0.08 -19.76 -10.13
N THR A 350 0.21 -20.11 -8.85
CA THR A 350 1.53 -20.31 -8.21
C THR A 350 2.36 -21.45 -8.80
N SER A 351 1.75 -22.33 -9.58
CA SER A 351 2.41 -23.39 -10.35
C SER A 351 2.63 -23.04 -11.83
N CYS A 352 2.27 -21.84 -12.27
CA CYS A 352 2.36 -21.44 -13.67
C CYS A 352 3.82 -21.23 -14.08
N THR A 353 4.24 -21.80 -15.20
CA THR A 353 5.61 -21.67 -15.72
C THR A 353 5.87 -20.35 -16.44
N TYR A 354 4.83 -19.56 -16.73
CA TYR A 354 4.93 -18.29 -17.46
C TYR A 354 5.42 -17.12 -16.61
N ILE A 355 5.54 -17.32 -15.29
CA ILE A 355 5.97 -16.32 -14.33
C ILE A 355 6.57 -17.04 -13.13
N ASP A 356 7.53 -16.41 -12.47
CA ASP A 356 8.18 -17.02 -11.32
C ASP A 356 8.08 -16.10 -10.10
N GLN A 357 8.24 -16.70 -8.91
CA GLN A 357 8.26 -15.99 -7.64
C GLN A 357 9.47 -16.44 -6.81
N CYS A 358 10.19 -15.47 -6.25
CA CYS A 358 11.25 -15.77 -5.31
C CYS A 358 10.67 -16.37 -4.03
N MET A 359 11.08 -17.58 -3.68
CA MET A 359 10.53 -18.26 -2.50
C MET A 359 10.91 -17.63 -1.15
N SER A 360 11.92 -16.76 -1.11
CA SER A 360 12.38 -16.11 0.13
C SER A 360 11.65 -14.80 0.40
N CYS A 361 11.59 -13.90 -0.59
CA CYS A 361 10.99 -12.57 -0.42
C CYS A 361 9.61 -12.42 -1.09
N ALA A 362 9.09 -13.47 -1.72
CA ALA A 362 7.82 -13.48 -2.44
C ALA A 362 7.69 -12.47 -3.60
N HIS A 363 8.78 -11.78 -3.98
CA HIS A 363 8.78 -10.92 -5.15
C HIS A 363 8.64 -11.74 -6.43
N VAL A 364 7.87 -11.20 -7.38
CA VAL A 364 7.46 -11.87 -8.61
C VAL A 364 8.26 -11.31 -9.79
N THR A 365 8.60 -12.16 -10.76
CA THR A 365 9.22 -11.74 -12.02
C THR A 365 8.20 -11.09 -12.95
N LEU A 366 8.65 -10.55 -14.08
CA LEU A 366 7.75 -10.34 -15.21
C LEU A 366 7.25 -11.68 -15.75
N CYS A 367 6.04 -11.68 -16.33
CA CYS A 367 5.62 -12.81 -17.16
C CYS A 367 6.42 -12.84 -18.46
N TYR A 368 6.48 -13.99 -19.12
CA TYR A 368 7.30 -14.18 -20.33
C TYR A 368 7.02 -13.14 -21.41
N ASP A 369 5.76 -12.89 -21.76
CA ASP A 369 5.38 -11.86 -22.74
C ASP A 369 5.97 -10.49 -22.38
N CYS A 370 5.83 -10.07 -21.12
CA CYS A 370 6.34 -8.80 -20.62
C CYS A 370 7.88 -8.75 -20.55
N ALA A 371 8.52 -9.90 -20.31
CA ALA A 371 9.97 -10.03 -20.23
C ALA A 371 10.61 -9.94 -21.62
N GLU A 372 10.00 -10.58 -22.62
CA GLU A 372 10.39 -10.51 -24.03
C GLU A 372 10.29 -9.07 -24.54
N GLU A 373 9.16 -8.39 -24.29
CA GLU A 373 8.98 -6.98 -24.64
C GLU A 373 9.99 -6.04 -23.97
N THR A 374 10.52 -6.38 -22.79
CA THR A 374 11.57 -5.57 -22.13
C THR A 374 12.96 -5.79 -22.72
N SER A 375 13.24 -6.94 -23.33
CA SER A 375 14.56 -7.25 -23.87
C SER A 375 14.90 -6.52 -25.17
N GLU A 376 13.88 -6.10 -25.93
CA GLU A 376 14.07 -5.41 -27.22
C GLU A 376 14.29 -3.90 -27.07
N VAL A 377 13.83 -3.32 -25.97
CA VAL A 377 13.97 -1.88 -25.70
C VAL A 377 15.23 -1.68 -24.85
N GLY A 378 16.36 -1.54 -25.52
CA GLY A 378 17.65 -1.27 -24.90
C GLY A 378 17.57 -0.14 -23.86
N ASP A 379 18.16 -0.44 -22.69
CA ASP A 379 18.54 0.49 -21.62
C ASP A 379 17.44 1.17 -20.80
N GLY A 380 17.22 0.64 -19.59
CA GLY A 380 16.93 1.47 -18.41
C GLY A 380 15.83 0.97 -17.46
N VAL A 381 14.84 0.22 -17.93
CA VAL A 381 13.64 -0.12 -17.12
C VAL A 381 13.72 -1.50 -16.44
N VAL A 382 14.70 -2.32 -16.81
CA VAL A 382 14.78 -3.74 -16.37
C VAL A 382 15.23 -3.90 -14.91
N GLU A 383 15.82 -2.87 -14.29
CA GLU A 383 16.39 -2.96 -12.93
C GLU A 383 15.35 -3.03 -11.80
N MET A 384 14.06 -2.80 -12.08
CA MET A 384 12.99 -2.88 -11.08
C MET A 384 12.48 -4.31 -10.85
N PHE A 385 12.74 -5.23 -11.78
CA PHE A 385 12.18 -6.57 -11.69
C PHE A 385 13.18 -7.55 -11.11
N VAL A 386 12.63 -8.50 -10.35
CA VAL A 386 13.45 -9.44 -9.62
C VAL A 386 14.07 -10.45 -10.59
N THR A 387 15.39 -10.40 -10.75
CA THR A 387 16.13 -11.43 -11.48
C THR A 387 16.34 -12.65 -10.59
N LEU A 388 15.98 -13.82 -11.11
CA LEU A 388 16.20 -15.10 -10.42
C LEU A 388 17.62 -15.56 -10.67
N ALA A 389 18.35 -15.87 -9.59
CA ALA A 389 19.77 -16.19 -9.64
C ALA A 389 20.06 -17.67 -9.34
N ALA A 390 19.14 -18.37 -8.66
CA ALA A 390 19.33 -19.76 -8.28
C ALA A 390 18.01 -20.53 -8.29
N THR A 391 18.11 -21.85 -8.48
CA THR A 391 17.00 -22.81 -8.46
C THR A 391 17.34 -23.93 -7.48
N CYS A 392 16.37 -24.40 -6.71
CA CYS A 392 16.55 -25.43 -5.70
C CYS A 392 16.59 -26.78 -6.39
N ASP A 393 17.71 -27.49 -6.31
CA ASP A 393 17.85 -28.80 -6.97
C ASP A 393 16.78 -29.80 -6.54
N SER A 394 16.37 -29.78 -5.26
CA SER A 394 15.38 -30.72 -4.75
C SER A 394 13.92 -30.41 -5.11
N CYS A 395 13.54 -29.14 -5.29
CA CYS A 395 12.12 -28.76 -5.49
C CYS A 395 11.84 -27.81 -6.66
N GLY A 396 12.87 -27.41 -7.41
CA GLY A 396 12.75 -26.49 -8.54
C GLY A 396 12.35 -25.05 -8.17
N LYS A 397 12.16 -24.71 -6.89
CA LYS A 397 11.83 -23.34 -6.48
C LYS A 397 12.99 -22.39 -6.72
N LYS A 398 12.70 -21.19 -7.20
CA LYS A 398 13.70 -20.19 -7.59
C LYS A 398 13.89 -19.12 -6.51
N VAL A 399 15.09 -18.56 -6.45
CA VAL A 399 15.46 -17.45 -5.55
C VAL A 399 16.13 -16.33 -6.32
N CYS A 400 15.82 -15.11 -5.91
CA CYS A 400 16.34 -13.92 -6.54
C CYS A 400 17.79 -13.60 -6.17
N SER A 401 18.44 -12.81 -7.02
CA SER A 401 19.81 -12.31 -6.82
C SER A 401 19.99 -11.61 -5.46
N ARG A 402 18.98 -10.90 -4.95
CA ARG A 402 19.03 -10.25 -3.63
C ARG A 402 18.99 -11.26 -2.48
N CYS A 403 18.23 -12.34 -2.62
CA CYS A 403 18.06 -13.34 -1.57
C CYS A 403 19.12 -14.46 -1.64
N ALA A 404 19.76 -14.67 -2.79
CA ALA A 404 20.73 -15.75 -2.99
C ALA A 404 21.93 -15.68 -2.03
N PRO A 405 22.56 -14.52 -1.75
CA PRO A 405 23.71 -14.42 -0.83
C PRO A 405 23.38 -14.84 0.60
N HIS A 406 22.14 -14.64 1.05
CA HIS A 406 21.73 -14.88 2.43
C HIS A 406 21.45 -16.36 2.76
N ILE A 407 21.44 -17.24 1.76
CA ILE A 407 20.95 -18.62 1.94
C ILE A 407 22.09 -19.66 1.98
N GLY A 408 23.36 -19.27 1.79
CA GLY A 408 24.49 -20.22 1.78
C GLY A 408 24.40 -21.22 0.62
N ARG A 409 25.41 -22.07 0.38
CA ARG A 409 25.45 -22.99 -0.79
C ARG A 409 24.20 -23.87 -0.89
N TRP A 410 23.52 -23.82 -2.04
CA TRP A 410 22.29 -24.57 -2.32
C TRP A 410 22.58 -26.02 -2.65
N SER A 411 22.17 -26.92 -1.76
CA SER A 411 21.71 -28.26 -2.15
C SER A 411 20.20 -28.42 -1.92
N SER A 412 19.66 -27.73 -0.90
CA SER A 412 18.25 -27.78 -0.51
C SER A 412 17.78 -26.42 0.01
N CYS A 413 16.60 -25.95 -0.41
CA CYS A 413 16.00 -24.74 0.14
C CYS A 413 15.47 -24.96 1.57
N LEU A 414 15.20 -23.89 2.33
CA LEU A 414 14.65 -23.99 3.71
C LEU A 414 13.42 -24.89 3.81
N GLY A 415 12.54 -24.87 2.80
CA GLY A 415 11.38 -25.76 2.75
C GLY A 415 11.75 -27.23 2.58
N CYS A 416 12.75 -27.54 1.75
CA CYS A 416 13.27 -28.89 1.57
C CYS A 416 14.00 -29.38 2.81
N LEU A 417 14.82 -28.54 3.44
CA LEU A 417 15.51 -28.85 4.70
C LEU A 417 14.50 -29.15 5.83
N ALA A 418 13.43 -28.35 5.95
CA ALA A 418 12.39 -28.60 6.94
C ALA A 418 11.65 -29.94 6.68
N MET A 419 11.40 -30.28 5.41
CA MET A 419 10.78 -31.56 5.03
C MET A 419 11.72 -32.74 5.28
N GLU A 420 13.02 -32.58 5.03
CA GLU A 420 14.04 -33.60 5.28
C GLU A 420 14.25 -33.84 6.78
N ASN A 421 14.34 -32.78 7.59
CA ASN A 421 14.40 -32.89 9.05
C ASN A 421 13.18 -33.66 9.61
N ARG A 422 11.97 -33.35 9.14
CA ARG A 422 10.75 -34.10 9.51
C ARG A 422 10.82 -35.58 9.11
N ARG A 423 11.37 -35.91 7.93
CA ARG A 423 11.52 -37.31 7.48
C ARG A 423 12.56 -38.08 8.29
N THR A 424 13.66 -37.43 8.64
CA THR A 424 14.76 -38.07 9.41
C THR A 424 14.47 -38.18 10.91
N GLY A 425 13.36 -37.61 11.39
CA GLY A 425 13.04 -37.61 12.82
C GLY A 425 14.03 -36.84 13.68
N ARG A 426 14.94 -36.05 13.08
CA ARG A 426 15.80 -35.13 13.83
C ARG A 426 14.92 -34.00 14.38
N ALA A 427 14.66 -34.06 15.68
CA ALA A 427 14.02 -32.98 16.41
C ALA A 427 14.80 -31.68 16.16
N ASP A 428 14.05 -30.59 15.90
CA ASP A 428 14.58 -29.26 15.63
C ASP A 428 15.53 -28.84 16.75
N THR A 429 16.83 -29.06 16.54
CA THR A 429 17.87 -28.42 17.34
C THR A 429 17.82 -26.97 16.92
N GLN A 430 17.30 -26.12 17.80
CA GLN A 430 17.16 -24.68 17.57
C GLN A 430 18.45 -24.13 16.97
N TYR A 431 18.38 -23.66 15.72
CA TYR A 431 19.45 -22.89 15.12
C TYR A 431 19.60 -21.61 15.93
N HIS A 432 20.56 -21.61 16.87
CA HIS A 432 20.94 -20.42 17.60
C HIS A 432 21.59 -19.46 16.61
N VAL A 433 20.87 -18.41 16.23
CA VAL A 433 21.44 -17.26 15.53
C VAL A 433 22.44 -16.60 16.48
N PRO A 434 23.72 -16.38 16.10
CA PRO A 434 24.68 -15.71 16.96
C PRO A 434 24.21 -14.26 17.19
N HIS A 435 23.84 -13.94 18.43
CA HIS A 435 23.72 -12.55 18.85
C HIS A 435 25.14 -11.96 18.93
N HIS A 436 25.45 -11.02 18.04
CA HIS A 436 26.60 -10.15 18.22
C HIS A 436 26.37 -9.26 19.45
N THR A 437 27.01 -9.60 20.56
CA THR A 437 27.08 -8.74 21.75
C THR A 437 28.11 -7.65 21.48
N THR A 438 27.66 -6.45 21.12
CA THR A 438 28.50 -5.26 21.14
C THR A 438 28.76 -4.91 22.60
N ARG A 439 30.01 -5.03 23.07
CA ARG A 439 30.44 -4.47 24.35
C ARG A 439 30.61 -2.96 24.19
N LEU A 440 29.96 -2.20 25.06
CA LEU A 440 30.26 -0.81 25.37
C LEU A 440 31.66 -0.69 25.99
#